data_AF-A0A1F3YJZ6-F1
#
_entry.id   AF-A0A1F3YJZ6-F1
#
_cell.length_a   1.000
_cell.length_b   1.000
_cell.length_c   1.000
_cell.angle_alpha   90.00
_cell.angle_beta   90.00
_cell.angle_gamma   90.00
#
_symmetry.space_group_name_H-M   'P 1'
#
loop_
_entity.id
_entity.type
_entity.pdbx_description
1 polymer ?
#
loop_
_entity_poly.entity_id
_entity_poly.type
_entity_poly.pdbx_seq_one_letter_code
_entity_poly.pdbx_strand_id
1 'polypeptide(L)'
;MENPWLDEAAQLDPYSYTIAINADVGRSKGLRDGALITVETETGRKVQGRVKLTQGIHPEGLGIGACAGHWGDGMPVAKGKGVFFNDLLELDRAHASPVNLNLDLCARVKVTLAQEGLQ
;
A
#
# COMPACT_ATOMS: atom_id res chain seq x y z
N MET A 1 5.35 11.93 -3.76
CA MET A 1 6.81 12.13 -3.58
C MET A 1 7.05 13.63 -3.53
N GLU A 2 8.01 14.12 -2.75
CA GLU A 2 8.12 15.59 -2.57
C GLU A 2 8.86 16.26 -3.72
N ASN A 3 9.81 15.56 -4.36
CA ASN A 3 10.44 16.04 -5.58
C ASN A 3 9.39 16.11 -6.71
N PRO A 4 9.13 17.30 -7.32
CA PRO A 4 8.07 17.45 -8.32
C PRO A 4 8.23 16.59 -9.58
N TRP A 5 9.46 16.38 -10.06
CA TRP A 5 9.68 15.53 -11.25
C TRP A 5 9.43 14.05 -10.95
N LEU A 6 9.81 13.59 -9.75
CA LEU A 6 9.48 12.24 -9.32
C LEU A 6 7.98 12.09 -9.07
N ASP A 7 7.32 13.12 -8.56
CA ASP A 7 5.87 13.12 -8.38
C ASP A 7 5.13 13.03 -9.72
N GLU A 8 5.54 13.80 -10.72
CA GLU A 8 5.00 13.72 -12.08
C GLU A 8 5.20 12.32 -12.68
N ALA A 9 6.42 11.78 -12.60
CA ALA A 9 6.70 10.42 -13.08
C ALA A 9 5.85 9.36 -12.36
N ALA A 10 5.68 9.49 -11.03
CA ALA A 10 4.87 8.58 -10.22
C ALA A 10 3.35 8.70 -10.51
N GLN A 11 2.87 9.85 -10.98
CA GLN A 11 1.48 10.01 -11.43
C GLN A 11 1.24 9.37 -12.79
N LEU A 12 2.25 9.35 -13.67
CA LEU A 12 2.17 8.70 -14.98
C LEU A 12 2.27 7.18 -14.89
N ASP A 13 3.04 6.66 -13.93
CA ASP A 13 3.14 5.24 -13.65
C ASP A 13 1.90 4.73 -12.91
N PRO A 14 1.18 3.71 -13.41
CA PRO A 14 -0.05 3.23 -12.80
C PRO A 14 0.14 2.53 -11.44
N TYR A 15 1.37 2.26 -11.01
CA TYR A 15 1.68 1.43 -9.82
C TYR A 15 2.25 2.22 -8.65
N SER A 16 2.97 3.32 -8.89
CA SER A 16 3.74 4.06 -7.87
C SER A 16 2.89 4.55 -6.69
N TYR A 17 1.62 4.90 -6.93
CA TYR A 17 0.68 5.36 -5.90
C TYR A 17 -0.51 4.42 -5.67
N THR A 18 -0.47 3.22 -6.23
CA THR A 18 -1.57 2.25 -6.11
C THR A 18 -1.10 0.98 -5.40
N ILE A 19 -2.06 0.14 -5.05
CA ILE A 19 -1.84 -1.20 -4.53
C ILE A 19 -1.98 -2.15 -5.73
N ALA A 20 -0.88 -2.78 -6.12
CA ALA A 20 -0.87 -3.73 -7.22
C ALA A 20 -1.40 -5.09 -6.75
N ILE A 21 -2.44 -5.61 -7.39
CA ILE A 21 -3.03 -6.92 -7.07
C ILE A 21 -3.09 -7.76 -8.33
N ASN A 22 -2.87 -9.08 -8.18
CA ASN A 22 -3.07 -10.02 -9.27
C ASN A 22 -4.46 -9.83 -9.92
N ALA A 23 -4.51 -9.74 -11.24
CA ALA A 23 -5.73 -9.36 -11.94
C ALA A 23 -6.87 -10.37 -11.79
N ASP A 24 -6.58 -11.67 -11.78
CA ASP A 24 -7.60 -12.73 -11.63
C ASP A 24 -8.11 -12.80 -10.20
N VAL A 25 -7.21 -12.66 -9.22
CA VAL A 25 -7.60 -12.61 -7.80
C VAL A 25 -8.39 -11.35 -7.48
N GLY A 26 -7.97 -10.19 -8.00
CA GLY A 26 -8.71 -8.94 -7.83
C GLY A 26 -10.12 -9.03 -8.41
N ARG A 27 -10.27 -9.51 -9.65
CA ARG A 27 -11.58 -9.70 -10.30
C ARG A 27 -12.48 -10.69 -9.55
N SER A 28 -11.94 -11.83 -9.11
CA SER A 28 -12.73 -12.81 -8.34
C SER A 28 -13.21 -12.27 -6.99
N LYS A 29 -12.49 -11.29 -6.42
CA LYS A 29 -12.90 -10.52 -5.22
C LYS A 29 -13.82 -9.33 -5.53
N GLY A 30 -14.23 -9.13 -6.78
CA GLY A 30 -15.07 -8.00 -7.20
C GLY A 30 -14.35 -6.65 -7.24
N LEU A 31 -13.02 -6.64 -7.25
CA LEU A 31 -12.22 -5.43 -7.38
C LEU A 31 -12.08 -5.03 -8.85
N ARG A 32 -11.94 -3.72 -9.06
CA ARG A 32 -11.63 -3.10 -10.35
C ARG A 32 -10.52 -2.07 -10.18
N ASP A 33 -9.86 -1.70 -11.27
CA ASP A 33 -8.90 -0.60 -11.25
C ASP A 33 -9.51 0.66 -10.64
N GLY A 34 -8.75 1.30 -9.75
CA GLY A 34 -9.14 2.50 -9.02
C GLY A 34 -10.03 2.25 -7.79
N ALA A 35 -10.48 1.01 -7.54
CA ALA A 35 -11.27 0.69 -6.34
C ALA A 35 -10.47 1.03 -5.07
N LEU A 36 -11.10 1.73 -4.13
CA LEU A 36 -10.50 2.01 -2.83
C LEU A 36 -10.67 0.77 -1.94
N ILE A 37 -9.55 0.31 -1.38
CA ILE A 37 -9.55 -0.84 -0.47
C ILE A 37 -8.91 -0.46 0.87
N THR A 38 -9.29 -1.20 1.90
CA THR A 38 -8.54 -1.25 3.16
C THR A 38 -7.69 -2.52 3.18
N VAL A 39 -6.41 -2.37 3.46
CA VAL A 39 -5.46 -3.45 3.73
C VAL A 39 -5.22 -3.48 5.23
N GLU A 40 -5.50 -4.61 5.85
CA GLU A 40 -5.45 -4.80 7.31
C GLU A 40 -4.53 -5.95 7.68
N THR A 41 -3.65 -5.77 8.65
CA THR A 41 -2.79 -6.83 9.20
C THR A 41 -3.53 -7.68 10.24
N GLU A 42 -2.98 -8.84 10.62
CA GLU A 42 -3.54 -9.67 11.70
C GLU A 42 -3.55 -8.98 13.08
N THR A 43 -2.68 -7.98 13.26
CA THR A 43 -2.59 -7.12 14.45
C THR A 43 -3.54 -5.92 14.43
N GLY A 44 -4.27 -5.72 13.32
CA GLY A 44 -5.28 -4.65 13.18
C GLY A 44 -4.77 -3.33 12.62
N ARG A 45 -3.50 -3.24 12.19
CA ARG A 45 -2.97 -2.06 11.47
C ARG A 45 -3.62 -1.95 10.10
N LYS A 46 -3.88 -0.72 9.65
CA LYS A 46 -4.69 -0.46 8.45
C LYS A 46 -4.09 0.64 7.59
N VAL A 47 -4.08 0.40 6.29
CA VAL A 47 -3.88 1.45 5.29
C VAL A 47 -4.98 1.38 4.24
N GLN A 48 -5.25 2.53 3.61
CA GLN A 48 -6.14 2.60 2.46
C GLN A 48 -5.37 2.98 1.21
N GLY A 49 -5.80 2.45 0.08
CA GLY A 49 -5.20 2.74 -1.21
C GLY A 49 -6.07 2.31 -2.37
N ARG A 50 -5.85 2.92 -3.53
CA ARG A 50 -6.53 2.53 -4.77
C ARG A 50 -5.83 1.33 -5.38
N VAL A 51 -6.60 0.39 -5.92
CA VAL A 51 -6.07 -0.82 -6.55
C VAL A 51 -5.69 -0.56 -8.01
N LYS A 52 -4.59 -1.18 -8.45
CA LYS A 52 -4.31 -1.43 -9.85
C LYS A 52 -4.17 -2.94 -10.07
N LEU A 53 -4.98 -3.49 -10.98
CA LEU A 53 -4.91 -4.89 -11.35
C LEU A 53 -3.80 -5.13 -12.37
N THR A 54 -3.03 -6.20 -12.17
CA THR A 54 -1.93 -6.58 -13.06
C THR A 54 -1.66 -8.08 -12.98
N GLN A 55 -1.11 -8.68 -14.03
CA GLN A 55 -0.61 -10.06 -13.97
C GLN A 55 0.83 -10.16 -13.42
N GLY A 56 1.48 -9.02 -13.13
CA GLY A 56 2.85 -8.97 -12.61
C GLY A 56 3.00 -9.29 -11.12
N ILE A 57 1.90 -9.57 -10.41
CA ILE A 57 1.88 -9.90 -8.98
C ILE A 57 1.43 -11.35 -8.80
N HIS A 58 2.11 -12.08 -7.90
CA HIS A 58 1.74 -13.44 -7.52
C HIS A 58 0.30 -13.48 -6.97
N PRO A 59 -0.53 -14.50 -7.30
CA PRO A 59 -1.93 -14.57 -6.84
C PRO A 59 -2.14 -14.47 -5.32
N GLU A 60 -1.15 -14.89 -4.53
CA GLU A 60 -1.23 -14.85 -3.05
C GLU A 60 -0.65 -13.57 -2.44
N GLY A 61 -0.20 -12.62 -3.26
CA GLY A 61 0.46 -11.39 -2.81
C GLY A 61 -0.22 -10.11 -3.32
N LEU A 62 0.22 -8.98 -2.78
CA LEU A 62 -0.02 -7.64 -3.30
C LEU A 62 1.28 -6.83 -3.25
N GLY A 63 1.38 -5.80 -4.09
CA GLY A 63 2.53 -4.93 -4.18
C GLY A 63 2.21 -3.49 -3.75
N ILE A 64 3.09 -2.89 -2.95
CA ILE A 64 3.06 -1.46 -2.59
C ILE A 64 4.49 -0.94 -2.74
N GLY A 65 4.68 0.17 -3.45
CA GLY A 65 6.02 0.70 -3.75
C GLY A 65 6.83 1.21 -2.54
N ALA A 66 6.20 1.38 -1.37
CA ALA A 66 6.83 1.78 -0.11
C ALA A 66 7.65 3.11 -0.14
N CYS A 67 7.38 4.00 -1.11
CA CYS A 67 8.02 5.32 -1.22
C CYS A 67 7.01 6.49 -1.14
N ALA A 68 5.77 6.23 -0.73
CA ALA A 68 4.66 7.18 -0.73
C ALA A 68 3.86 7.13 0.60
N GLY A 69 2.71 7.80 0.66
CA GLY A 69 1.87 7.87 1.86
C GLY A 69 2.30 8.95 2.85
N HIS A 70 2.88 10.04 2.35
CA HIS A 70 3.31 11.15 3.21
C HIS A 70 2.09 11.88 3.78
N TRP A 71 2.15 12.24 5.05
CA TRP A 71 1.06 12.95 5.75
C TRP A 71 1.51 14.27 6.39
N GLY A 72 2.82 14.55 6.42
CA GLY A 72 3.37 15.75 7.04
C GLY A 72 3.08 17.04 6.26
N ASP A 73 2.80 18.13 6.98
CA ASP A 73 2.47 19.44 6.40
C ASP A 73 3.63 20.09 5.62
N GLY A 74 4.87 19.74 5.96
CA GLY A 74 6.08 20.23 5.28
C GLY A 74 6.37 19.56 3.93
N MET A 75 5.50 18.66 3.45
CA MET A 75 5.66 17.96 2.18
C MET A 75 4.42 18.10 1.30
N PRO A 76 4.07 19.34 0.88
CA PRO A 76 2.81 19.63 0.21
C PRO A 76 2.65 18.91 -1.15
N VAL A 77 3.75 18.61 -1.83
CA VAL A 77 3.70 17.89 -3.12
C VAL A 77 3.40 16.41 -2.87
N ALA A 78 4.00 15.81 -1.83
CA ALA A 78 3.83 14.39 -1.53
C ALA A 78 2.56 14.06 -0.73
N LYS A 79 2.02 15.03 0.00
CA LYS A 79 0.98 14.82 1.02
C LYS A 79 -0.26 14.15 0.43
N GLY A 80 -0.70 13.06 1.07
CA GLY A 80 -1.91 12.33 0.69
C GLY A 80 -1.80 11.52 -0.61
N LYS A 81 -0.61 11.39 -1.19
CA LYS A 81 -0.38 10.59 -2.41
C LYS A 81 0.21 9.22 -2.08
N GLY A 82 -0.34 8.18 -2.69
CA GLY A 82 0.08 6.79 -2.52
C GLY A 82 -0.32 6.18 -1.18
N VAL A 83 0.38 5.11 -0.79
CA VAL A 83 0.02 4.28 0.36
C VAL A 83 1.18 4.21 1.34
N PHE A 84 0.90 4.41 2.62
CA PHE A 84 1.92 4.39 3.68
C PHE A 84 2.23 2.96 4.14
N PHE A 85 3.00 2.21 3.34
CA PHE A 85 3.33 0.81 3.60
C PHE A 85 3.87 0.54 5.01
N ASN A 86 4.73 1.42 5.54
CA ASN A 86 5.39 1.19 6.83
C ASN A 86 4.39 1.13 7.99
N ASP A 87 3.19 1.67 7.85
CA ASP A 87 2.14 1.55 8.88
C ASP A 87 1.55 0.13 8.96
N LEU A 88 1.92 -0.77 8.04
CA LEU A 88 1.61 -2.20 8.11
C LEU A 88 2.68 -3.01 8.86
N LEU A 89 3.82 -2.41 9.23
CA LEU A 89 4.95 -3.13 9.81
C LEU A 89 4.91 -3.05 11.35
N GLU A 90 5.19 -4.17 12.00
CA GLU A 90 5.24 -4.26 13.45
C GLU A 90 6.63 -3.95 14.01
N LEU A 91 6.68 -3.10 15.02
CA LEU A 91 7.91 -2.73 15.71
C LEU A 91 7.97 -3.41 17.08
N ASP A 92 8.13 -4.73 17.08
CA ASP A 92 8.25 -5.54 18.29
C ASP A 92 9.31 -6.63 18.15
N ARG A 93 9.55 -7.39 19.23
CA ARG A 93 10.54 -8.46 19.25
C ARG A 93 10.15 -9.69 18.43
N ALA A 94 8.86 -9.90 18.18
CA ALA A 94 8.37 -11.03 17.38
C ALA A 94 8.58 -10.79 15.88
N HIS A 95 8.63 -9.53 15.46
CA HIS A 95 8.80 -9.10 14.07
C HIS A 95 10.18 -8.46 13.82
N ALA A 96 11.16 -8.78 14.66
CA ALA A 96 12.54 -8.36 14.48
C ALA A 96 13.47 -9.58 14.54
N SER A 97 14.47 -9.59 13.67
CA SER A 97 15.52 -10.61 13.68
C SER A 97 16.23 -10.60 15.04
N PRO A 98 16.29 -11.74 15.75
CA PRO A 98 16.90 -11.80 17.08
C PRO A 98 18.43 -11.61 17.04
N VAL A 99 19.05 -11.71 15.86
CA VAL A 99 20.50 -11.64 15.68
C VAL A 99 20.98 -10.21 15.45
N ASN A 100 20.22 -9.41 14.70
CA ASN A 100 20.66 -8.09 14.24
C ASN A 100 19.60 -6.99 14.31
N LEU A 101 18.41 -7.30 14.83
CA LEU A 101 17.28 -6.38 14.97
C LEU A 101 16.75 -5.81 13.65
N ASN A 102 17.07 -6.44 12.51
CA ASN A 102 16.41 -6.09 11.25
C ASN A 102 14.91 -6.35 11.35
N LEU A 103 14.12 -5.40 10.86
CA LEU A 103 12.68 -5.46 10.82
C LEU A 103 12.20 -6.51 9.80
N ASP A 104 11.20 -7.30 10.19
CA ASP A 104 10.46 -8.12 9.23
C ASP A 104 9.55 -7.22 8.39
N LEU A 105 9.77 -7.23 7.08
CA LEU A 105 9.00 -6.44 6.11
C LEU A 105 7.82 -7.23 5.53
N CYS A 106 7.61 -8.47 5.97
CA CYS A 106 6.50 -9.31 5.55
C CYS A 106 5.29 -9.07 6.46
N ALA A 107 4.18 -8.64 5.87
CA ALA A 107 2.91 -8.52 6.57
C ALA A 107 1.88 -9.42 5.91
N ARG A 108 1.30 -10.34 6.68
CA ARG A 108 0.08 -11.05 6.25
C ARG A 108 -1.09 -10.09 6.37
N VAL A 109 -1.86 -9.97 5.30
CA VAL A 109 -2.91 -8.97 5.19
C VAL A 109 -4.24 -9.53 4.67
N LYS A 110 -5.32 -8.87 5.10
CA LYS A 110 -6.66 -9.03 4.56
C LYS A 110 -7.01 -7.77 3.76
N VAL A 111 -7.65 -7.98 2.61
CA VAL A 111 -8.16 -6.91 1.74
C VAL A 111 -9.68 -6.86 1.84
N THR A 112 -10.22 -5.66 2.02
CA THR A 112 -11.66 -5.37 2.00
C THR A 112 -11.94 -4.12 1.16
N LEU A 113 -13.12 -4.03 0.55
CA LEU A 113 -13.57 -2.77 -0.05
C LEU A 113 -13.70 -1.73 1.05
N ALA A 114 -13.11 -0.56 0.84
CA ALA A 114 -13.33 0.56 1.74
C ALA A 114 -14.74 1.12 1.47
N GLN A 115 -15.48 1.43 2.54
CA GLN A 115 -16.63 2.31 2.40
C GLN A 115 -16.10 3.71 2.13
N GLU A 116 -16.57 4.36 1.06
CA GLU A 116 -16.37 5.80 0.91
C GLU A 116 -17.14 6.49 2.04
N GLY A 117 -16.49 6.64 3.20
CA GLY A 117 -16.96 7.55 4.22
C GLY A 117 -16.84 8.96 3.66
N LEU A 118 -17.96 9.69 3.59
CA LEU A 118 -17.92 11.16 3.60
C LEU A 118 -16.97 11.56 4.73
N GLN A 119 -16.02 12.43 4.37
CA GLN A 119 -15.07 13.06 5.28
C GLN A 119 -15.74 13.59 6.56
#